data_AF-A0A950FFL3-F1
#
_entry.id   AF-A0A950FFL3-F1
#
_cell.length_a   1.000
_cell.length_b   1.000
_cell.length_c   1.000
_cell.angle_alpha   90.00
_cell.angle_beta   90.00
_cell.angle_gamma   90.00
#
_symmetry.space_group_name_H-M   'P 1'
#
loop_
_entity.id
_entity.type
_entity.pdbx_description
1 polymer ?
#
loop_
_entity_poly.entity_id
_entity_poly.type
_entity_poly.pdbx_seq_one_letter_code
_entity_poly.pdbx_strand_id
1 'polypeptide(L)'
;MNLPLISEVLPDLLEEMVFLLQGTGAEPLEQQLRALRIESVCDCGDDNCASFATAAEVKVNEVVELNPSEGFLIIDLNQAQQICFIEVLGRPDVKYLLEEHYQNRNE
;
A
#
# COMPACT_ATOMS: atom_id res chain seq x y z
N MET A 1 5.61 4.96 -18.73
CA MET A 1 5.67 5.95 -17.64
C MET A 1 6.35 5.30 -16.44
N ASN A 2 7.14 6.05 -15.66
CA ASN A 2 7.69 5.53 -14.41
C ASN A 2 6.58 5.53 -13.36
N LEU A 3 6.25 4.38 -12.79
CA LEU A 3 5.27 4.25 -11.70
C LEU A 3 5.79 4.98 -10.47
N PRO A 4 4.98 5.68 -9.67
CA PRO A 4 5.48 6.41 -8.51
C PRO A 4 5.89 5.46 -7.38
N LEU A 5 6.91 5.81 -6.60
CA LEU A 5 7.20 5.14 -5.34
C LEU A 5 6.09 5.44 -4.33
N ILE A 6 5.84 4.53 -3.39
CA ILE A 6 4.94 4.82 -2.26
C ILE A 6 5.43 6.06 -1.51
N SER A 7 6.74 6.21 -1.30
CA SER A 7 7.33 7.38 -0.63
C SER A 7 7.13 8.71 -1.35
N GLU A 8 6.81 8.71 -2.65
CA GLU A 8 6.55 9.92 -3.42
C GLU A 8 5.10 10.39 -3.27
N VAL A 9 4.17 9.48 -2.95
CA VAL A 9 2.72 9.75 -2.92
C VAL A 9 2.15 9.70 -1.51
N LEU A 10 2.59 8.72 -0.74
CA LEU A 10 2.09 8.37 0.59
C LEU A 10 3.25 8.23 1.60
N PRO A 11 4.09 9.27 1.78
CA PRO A 11 5.27 9.19 2.66
C PRO A 11 4.91 8.85 4.10
N ASP A 12 3.84 9.45 4.63
CA ASP A 12 3.44 9.24 6.03
C ASP A 12 2.86 7.84 6.25
N LEU A 13 2.08 7.32 5.28
CA LEU A 13 1.60 5.94 5.33
C LEU A 13 2.76 4.95 5.29
N LEU A 14 3.77 5.19 4.46
CA LEU A 14 4.95 4.32 4.39
C LEU A 14 5.65 4.23 5.75
N GLU A 15 5.91 5.37 6.40
CA GLU A 15 6.58 5.36 7.71
C GLU A 15 5.69 4.74 8.79
N GLU A 16 4.37 4.95 8.76
CA GLU A 16 3.44 4.23 9.63
C GLU A 16 3.53 2.71 9.44
N MET A 17 3.46 2.23 8.19
CA MET A 17 3.53 0.80 7.89
C MET A 17 4.86 0.18 8.32
N VAL A 18 5.98 0.88 8.09
CA VAL A 18 7.30 0.43 8.55
C VAL A 18 7.36 0.35 10.07
N PHE A 19 6.86 1.37 10.78
CA PHE A 19 6.80 1.36 12.24
C PHE A 19 5.94 0.19 12.76
N LEU A 20 4.78 -0.05 12.16
CA LEU A 20 3.87 -1.13 12.57
C LEU A 20 4.47 -2.52 12.30
N LEU A 21 5.22 -2.70 11.21
CA LEU A 21 5.92 -3.95 10.89
C LEU A 21 7.00 -4.32 11.91
N GLN A 22 7.68 -3.35 12.52
CA GLN A 22 8.66 -3.64 13.57
C GLN A 22 8.04 -4.37 14.76
N GLY A 23 6.73 -4.17 15.00
CA GLY A 23 5.97 -4.87 16.03
C GLY A 23 5.57 -6.31 15.70
N THR A 24 5.72 -6.77 14.45
CA THR A 24 5.28 -8.09 13.99
C THR A 24 6.41 -9.12 13.88
N GLY A 25 7.67 -8.68 13.91
CA GLY A 25 8.85 -9.54 13.70
C GLY A 25 9.13 -9.86 12.23
N ALA A 26 8.44 -9.21 11.28
CA ALA A 26 8.59 -9.42 9.83
C ALA A 26 9.64 -8.46 9.22
N GLU A 27 10.87 -8.51 9.74
CA GLU A 27 12.00 -7.64 9.37
C GLU A 27 12.31 -7.57 7.85
N PRO A 28 12.16 -8.64 7.04
CA PRO A 28 12.42 -8.56 5.60
C PRO A 28 11.46 -7.65 4.80
N LEU A 29 10.29 -7.31 5.35
CA LEU A 29 9.26 -6.56 4.63
C LEU A 29 9.52 -5.05 4.61
N GLU A 30 10.23 -4.51 5.59
CA GLU A 30 10.56 -3.07 5.63
C GLU A 30 11.33 -2.65 4.36
N GLN A 31 12.36 -3.42 3.99
CA GLN A 31 13.16 -3.10 2.82
C GLN A 31 12.34 -3.17 1.53
N GLN A 32 11.39 -4.11 1.46
CA GLN A 32 10.48 -4.19 0.32
C GLN A 32 9.62 -2.93 0.25
N LEU A 33 8.87 -2.58 1.31
CA LEU A 33 7.99 -1.42 1.37
C LEU A 33 8.68 -0.13 0.89
N ARG A 34 9.90 0.13 1.37
CA ARG A 34 10.66 1.34 1.01
C ARG A 34 11.03 1.42 -0.48
N ALA A 35 11.01 0.31 -1.20
CA ALA A 35 11.30 0.23 -2.63
C ALA A 35 10.06 0.04 -3.51
N LEU A 36 8.87 -0.15 -2.93
CA LEU A 36 7.66 -0.43 -3.70
C LEU A 36 7.19 0.79 -4.49
N ARG A 37 6.65 0.48 -5.66
CA ARG A 37 5.92 1.42 -6.51
C ARG A 37 4.44 1.06 -6.51
N ILE A 38 3.61 2.07 -6.75
CA ILE A 38 2.16 1.89 -6.93
C ILE A 38 1.93 1.49 -8.39
N GLU A 39 1.60 0.22 -8.62
CA GLU A 39 1.32 -0.33 -9.95
C GLU A 39 -0.05 0.16 -10.45
N SER A 40 -1.08 -0.01 -9.61
CA SER A 40 -2.44 0.42 -9.90
C SER A 40 -3.22 0.65 -8.61
N VAL A 41 -4.15 1.60 -8.65
CA VAL A 41 -5.10 1.85 -7.54
C VAL A 41 -6.33 0.96 -7.74
N CYS A 42 -6.90 0.44 -6.66
CA CYS A 42 -8.12 -0.36 -6.70
C CYS A 42 -9.31 0.45 -7.25
N ASP A 43 -10.12 -0.18 -8.10
CA ASP A 43 -11.26 0.43 -8.78
C ASP A 43 -12.61 -0.21 -8.37
N CYS A 44 -12.67 -0.85 -7.21
CA CYS A 44 -13.86 -1.57 -6.73
C CYS A 44 -15.11 -0.70 -6.50
N GLY A 45 -14.96 0.63 -6.48
CA GLY A 45 -16.04 1.58 -6.31
C GLY A 45 -16.51 1.77 -4.86
N ASP A 46 -15.84 1.14 -3.88
CA ASP A 46 -16.11 1.40 -2.46
C ASP A 46 -15.45 2.71 -2.03
N ASP A 47 -16.25 3.61 -1.45
CA ASP A 47 -15.76 4.92 -1.04
C ASP A 47 -14.73 4.88 0.08
N ASN A 48 -14.70 3.80 0.86
CA ASN A 48 -13.77 3.58 1.96
C ASN A 48 -12.50 2.83 1.53
N CYS A 49 -12.38 2.42 0.26
CA CYS A 49 -11.22 1.70 -0.25
C CYS A 49 -10.20 2.67 -0.84
N ALA A 50 -8.96 2.55 -0.39
CA ALA A 50 -7.78 3.22 -0.93
C ALA A 50 -6.66 2.22 -1.26
N SER A 51 -7.01 0.94 -1.39
CA SER A 51 -6.08 -0.16 -1.63
C SER A 51 -5.39 -0.04 -3.00
N PHE A 52 -4.20 -0.60 -3.13
CA PHE A 52 -3.43 -0.55 -4.38
C PHE A 52 -2.51 -1.75 -4.56
N ALA A 53 -2.28 -2.09 -5.82
CA ALA A 53 -1.34 -3.13 -6.22
C ALA A 53 0.08 -2.58 -6.28
N THR A 54 1.04 -3.42 -5.93
CA THR A 54 2.49 -3.15 -6.04
C THR A 54 3.17 -4.08 -7.05
N ALA A 55 2.39 -4.95 -7.69
CA ALA A 55 2.82 -5.86 -8.73
C ALA A 55 1.76 -5.94 -9.84
N ALA A 56 2.20 -6.19 -11.08
CA ALA A 56 1.31 -6.31 -12.25
C ALA A 56 0.31 -7.48 -12.15
N GLU A 57 0.67 -8.54 -11.42
CA GLU A 57 -0.24 -9.65 -11.13
C GLU A 57 -0.31 -9.87 -9.61
N VAL A 58 -1.53 -9.79 -9.07
CA VAL A 58 -1.81 -10.00 -7.65
C VAL A 58 -2.27 -11.44 -7.44
N LYS A 59 -1.42 -12.25 -6.80
CA LYS A 59 -1.73 -13.60 -6.35
C LYS A 59 -1.36 -13.72 -4.88
N VAL A 60 -2.35 -13.52 -4.02
CA VAL A 60 -2.17 -13.55 -2.58
C VAL A 60 -1.97 -14.98 -2.11
N ASN A 61 -0.95 -15.19 -1.28
CA ASN A 61 -0.63 -16.45 -0.62
C ASN A 61 -0.69 -16.32 0.90
N GLU A 62 -0.23 -15.19 1.43
CA GLU A 62 -0.17 -14.91 2.86
C GLU A 62 -0.48 -13.43 3.09
N VAL A 63 -1.01 -13.11 4.27
CA VAL A 63 -1.39 -11.75 4.65
C VAL A 63 -0.70 -11.38 5.96
N VAL A 64 -0.28 -10.13 6.07
CA VAL A 64 0.24 -9.54 7.31
C VAL A 64 -0.65 -8.38 7.68
N GLU A 65 -1.49 -8.59 8.70
CA GLU A 65 -2.32 -7.53 9.28
C GLU A 65 -1.47 -6.63 10.16
N LEU A 66 -1.51 -5.33 9.88
CA LEU A 66 -0.93 -4.31 10.75
C LEU A 66 -1.99 -3.82 11.73
N ASN A 67 -1.54 -3.26 12.86
CA ASN A 67 -2.44 -2.73 13.90
C ASN A 67 -2.36 -1.18 13.94
N PRO A 68 -2.89 -0.48 12.93
CA PRO A 68 -2.89 0.99 12.92
C PRO A 68 -3.86 1.53 13.96
N SER A 69 -3.71 2.81 14.30
CA SER A 69 -4.65 3.50 15.18
C SER A 69 -5.98 3.87 14.50
N GLU A 70 -6.00 3.90 13.16
CA GLU A 70 -7.15 4.24 12.33
C GLU A 70 -7.20 3.34 11.10
N GLY A 71 -8.43 2.96 10.71
CA GLY A 71 -8.68 2.13 9.52
C GLY A 71 -8.10 0.72 9.62
N PHE A 72 -7.93 0.08 8.45
CA PHE A 72 -7.27 -1.21 8.31
C PHE A 72 -6.11 -1.09 7.33
N LEU A 73 -4.99 -1.72 7.68
CA LEU A 73 -3.81 -1.84 6.85
C LEU A 73 -3.37 -3.30 6.81
N ILE A 74 -3.39 -3.89 5.62
CA ILE A 74 -3.02 -5.30 5.40
C ILE A 74 -2.01 -5.35 4.26
N ILE A 75 -0.95 -6.13 4.45
CA ILE A 75 0.06 -6.37 3.43
C ILE A 75 -0.17 -7.78 2.88
N ASP A 76 -0.45 -7.87 1.58
CA ASP A 76 -0.57 -9.14 0.89
C ASP A 76 0.75 -9.56 0.27
N LEU A 77 1.13 -10.79 0.57
CA LEU A 77 2.34 -11.42 0.08
C LEU A 77 1.99 -12.51 -0.95
N ASN A 78 2.77 -12.56 -2.03
CA ASN A 78 2.73 -13.66 -2.97
C ASN A 78 3.49 -14.89 -2.43
N GLN A 79 3.47 -16.00 -3.19
CA GLN A 79 4.17 -17.24 -2.79
C GLN A 79 5.69 -17.07 -2.61
N ALA A 80 6.29 -16.09 -3.28
CA ALA A 80 7.71 -15.75 -3.15
C ALA A 80 8.00 -14.76 -2.00
N GLN A 81 7.03 -14.51 -1.12
CA GLN A 81 7.12 -13.58 0.01
C GLN A 81 7.41 -12.13 -0.41
N GLN A 82 6.89 -11.75 -1.57
CA GLN A 82 6.95 -10.37 -2.07
C GLN A 82 5.61 -9.67 -1.88
N ILE A 83 5.65 -8.41 -1.47
CA ILE A 83 4.46 -7.57 -1.34
C ILE A 83 3.85 -7.35 -2.73
N CYS A 84 2.63 -7.82 -2.93
CA CYS A 84 1.91 -7.71 -4.20
C CYS A 84 0.69 -6.79 -4.13
N PHE A 85 0.15 -6.56 -2.95
CA PHE A 85 -0.98 -5.66 -2.73
C PHE A 85 -0.95 -5.08 -1.32
N ILE A 86 -1.47 -3.87 -1.16
CA ILE A 86 -1.66 -3.21 0.13
C ILE A 86 -3.14 -2.87 0.24
N GLU A 87 -3.82 -3.49 1.20
CA GLU A 87 -5.19 -3.13 1.53
C GLU A 87 -5.19 -1.93 2.47
N VAL A 88 -5.91 -0.88 2.07
CA VAL A 88 -6.09 0.34 2.84
C VAL A 88 -7.57 0.65 2.89
N LEU A 89 -8.19 0.46 4.06
CA LEU A 89 -9.63 0.65 4.24
C LEU A 89 -9.91 1.67 5.34
N GLY A 90 -10.86 2.56 5.11
CA GLY A 90 -11.27 3.58 6.08
C GLY A 90 -10.21 4.66 6.33
N ARG A 91 -9.39 4.97 5.33
CA ARG A 91 -8.31 5.96 5.37
C ARG A 91 -8.54 7.08 4.33
N PRO A 92 -9.41 8.05 4.64
CA PRO A 92 -9.73 9.12 3.68
C PRO A 92 -8.53 10.01 3.36
N ASP A 93 -7.56 10.12 4.27
CA ASP A 93 -6.27 10.78 4.07
C ASP A 93 -5.48 10.13 2.91
N VAL A 94 -5.35 8.81 2.93
CA VAL A 94 -4.66 8.05 1.89
C VAL A 94 -5.41 8.15 0.56
N LYS A 95 -6.73 8.00 0.59
CA LYS A 95 -7.57 8.11 -0.62
C LYS A 95 -7.40 9.47 -1.29
N TYR A 96 -7.48 10.55 -0.53
CA TYR A 96 -7.33 11.91 -1.04
C TYR A 96 -5.97 12.11 -1.76
N LEU A 97 -4.87 11.65 -1.15
CA LEU A 97 -3.54 11.79 -1.73
C LEU A 97 -3.36 10.97 -3.01
N LEU A 98 -3.93 9.75 -3.06
CA LEU A 98 -3.93 8.94 -4.29
C LEU A 98 -4.72 9.63 -5.41
N GLU A 99 -5.94 10.09 -5.10
CA GLU A 99 -6.78 10.79 -6.08
C GLU A 99 -6.12 12.07 -6.59
N GLU A 100 -5.58 12.90 -5.70
CA GLU A 100 -4.84 14.12 -6.05
C GLU A 100 -3.65 13.81 -6.97
N HIS A 101 -2.83 12.81 -6.64
CA HIS A 101 -1.68 12.42 -7.46
C HIS A 101 -2.09 12.00 -8.88
N TYR A 102 -3.11 11.15 -9.01
CA TYR A 102 -3.50 10.63 -10.33
C TYR A 102 -4.38 11.60 -11.12
N GLN A 103 -5.11 12.53 -10.49
CA GLN A 103 -5.77 13.63 -11.17
C GLN A 103 -4.75 14.59 -11.80
N ASN A 104 -3.73 14.99 -11.04
CA ASN A 104 -2.68 15.91 -11.50
C ASN A 104 -1.79 15.35 -12.63
N ARG A 105 -1.81 14.04 -12.89
CA ARG A 105 -1.08 13.41 -14.00
C ARG A 105 -1.87 13.32 -15.31
N ASN A 106 -3.17 13.57 -15.26
CA ASN A 106 -4.05 13.55 -16.43
C ASN A 106 -4.23 14.94 -17.06
N GLU A 107 -3.57 15.97 -16.50
CA GLU A 107 -3.43 17.33 -17.06
C GLU A 107 -2.11 17.49 -17.84
#